data_AF-G5S7L6-F1
#
_entry.id   AF-G5S7L6-F1
#
_cell.length_a   1.000
_cell.length_b   1.000
_cell.length_c   1.000
_cell.angle_alpha   90.00
_cell.angle_beta   90.00
_cell.angle_gamma   90.00
#
_symmetry.space_group_name_H-M   'P 1'
#
loop_
_entity.id
_entity.type
_entity.pdbx_description
1 polymer ?
#
loop_
_entity_poly.entity_id
_entity_poly.type
_entity_poly.pdbx_seq_one_letter_code
_entity_poly.pdbx_strand_id
1 'polypeptide(L)'
;MSQTLNNLLTLLNLEKIEEGLFRGQSEDLGLRQVFGGQVVGQALYAAKETVPEARLVHSFHSYFLRPGDSQKPIIYDVEVLRDGNSFSARRVAAIQNGKPIFYMTASFQAPEPGFEHQKTMPTAVGPEGLPSETEIAQSLAHLLPPILKEKFLCDRPLEIRPVEFDRPLEIRPVVLSNFTIR
;
A
#
# COMPACT_ATOMS: atom_id res chain seq x y z
N MET A 1 4.26 -20.44 3.58
CA MET A 1 4.15 -18.97 3.63
C MET A 1 4.40 -18.54 5.07
N SER A 2 5.06 -17.40 5.30
CA SER A 2 5.28 -16.90 6.66
C SER A 2 3.95 -16.51 7.31
N GLN A 3 3.89 -16.57 8.64
CA GLN A 3 2.68 -16.20 9.38
C GLN A 3 2.30 -14.73 9.13
N THR A 4 3.29 -13.84 9.06
CA THR A 4 3.11 -12.41 8.79
C THR A 4 2.46 -12.15 7.44
N LEU A 5 2.88 -12.88 6.40
CA LEU A 5 2.25 -12.77 5.08
C LEU A 5 0.80 -13.26 5.10
N ASN A 6 0.51 -14.36 5.80
CA ASN A 6 -0.87 -14.84 5.94
C ASN A 6 -1.74 -13.81 6.66
N ASN A 7 -1.22 -13.18 7.72
CA ASN A 7 -1.94 -12.11 8.44
C ASN A 7 -2.29 -10.95 7.51
N LEU A 8 -1.35 -10.52 6.64
CA LEU A 8 -1.62 -9.48 5.65
C LEU A 8 -2.70 -9.92 4.64
N LEU A 9 -2.63 -11.15 4.13
CA LEU A 9 -3.65 -11.66 3.20
C LEU A 9 -5.02 -11.75 3.85
N THR A 10 -5.09 -12.17 5.11
CA THR A 10 -6.34 -12.16 5.90
C THR A 10 -6.85 -10.74 6.11
N LEU A 11 -5.98 -9.77 6.39
CA LEU A 11 -6.35 -8.36 6.57
C LEU A 11 -6.95 -7.74 5.30
N LEU A 12 -6.47 -8.16 4.13
CA LEU A 12 -6.98 -7.69 2.84
C LEU A 12 -8.29 -8.37 2.42
N ASN A 13 -8.62 -9.52 3.01
CA ASN A 13 -9.88 -10.23 2.77
C ASN A 13 -10.99 -9.63 3.63
N LEU A 14 -11.81 -8.76 3.04
CA LEU A 14 -12.81 -7.98 3.78
C LEU A 14 -14.05 -8.79 4.13
N GLU A 15 -14.63 -8.48 5.28
CA GLU A 15 -15.97 -8.95 5.65
C GLU A 15 -17.01 -8.25 4.76
N LYS A 16 -17.76 -9.00 3.97
CA LYS A 16 -18.91 -8.47 3.22
C LYS A 16 -20.09 -8.26 4.18
N ILE A 17 -20.56 -7.02 4.30
CA ILE A 17 -21.76 -6.67 5.08
C ILE A 17 -23.00 -6.71 4.18
N GLU A 18 -22.87 -6.17 2.96
CA GLU A 18 -23.91 -6.12 1.93
C GLU A 18 -23.23 -6.06 0.53
N GLU A 19 -24.02 -6.15 -0.53
CA GLU A 19 -23.64 -5.84 -1.89
C GLU A 19 -23.04 -4.44 -1.98
N GLY A 20 -21.76 -4.39 -2.37
CA GLY A 20 -21.01 -3.13 -2.43
C GLY A 20 -20.61 -2.55 -1.07
N LEU A 21 -20.89 -3.22 0.06
CA LEU A 21 -20.55 -2.72 1.39
C LEU A 21 -19.70 -3.72 2.17
N PHE A 22 -18.48 -3.30 2.52
CA PHE A 22 -17.48 -4.16 3.15
C PHE A 22 -16.90 -3.54 4.42
N ARG A 23 -16.40 -4.39 5.32
CA ARG A 23 -15.66 -3.99 6.52
C ARG A 23 -14.25 -4.57 6.49
N GLY A 24 -13.27 -3.67 6.59
CA GLY A 24 -11.87 -4.02 6.80
C GLY A 24 -11.45 -3.79 8.24
N GLN A 25 -10.69 -4.73 8.79
CA GLN A 25 -9.96 -4.49 10.03
C GLN A 25 -8.74 -3.61 9.76
N SER A 26 -8.24 -2.97 10.81
CA SER A 26 -7.02 -2.17 10.75
C SER A 26 -5.93 -2.86 11.54
N GLU A 27 -4.70 -2.79 11.04
CA GLU A 27 -3.53 -3.28 11.76
C GLU A 27 -2.74 -2.11 12.36
N ASP A 28 -2.38 -2.22 13.63
CA ASP A 28 -1.48 -1.27 14.27
C ASP A 28 -0.04 -1.66 13.96
N LEU A 29 0.53 -1.06 12.91
CA LEU A 29 1.95 -1.19 12.56
C LEU A 29 2.87 -0.36 13.48
N GLY A 30 2.38 0.03 14.65
CA GLY A 30 3.09 0.85 15.62
C GLY A 30 2.98 2.35 15.38
N LEU A 31 2.10 2.77 14.47
CA LEU A 31 1.77 4.15 14.18
C LEU A 31 0.29 4.37 14.53
N ARG A 32 -0.02 5.54 15.11
CA ARG A 32 -1.40 5.89 15.47
C ARG A 32 -2.33 6.01 14.25
N GLN A 33 -1.78 6.17 13.05
CA GLN A 33 -2.53 6.31 11.82
C GLN A 33 -2.49 5.02 11.01
N VAL A 34 -3.61 4.72 10.34
CA VAL A 34 -3.68 3.60 9.38
C VAL A 34 -2.68 3.83 8.23
N PHE A 35 -1.96 2.78 7.86
CA PHE A 35 -1.06 2.81 6.73
C PHE A 35 -1.83 2.99 5.40
N GLY A 36 -1.40 3.96 4.58
CA GLY A 36 -2.09 4.29 3.33
C GLY A 36 -2.20 3.11 2.36
N GLY A 37 -1.18 2.25 2.29
CA GLY A 37 -1.20 1.05 1.45
C GLY A 37 -2.25 0.03 1.90
N GLN A 38 -2.56 -0.05 3.20
CA GLN A 38 -3.66 -0.89 3.70
C GLN A 38 -5.00 -0.39 3.16
N VAL A 39 -5.25 0.92 3.26
CA VAL A 39 -6.50 1.53 2.76
C VAL A 39 -6.67 1.31 1.26
N VAL A 40 -5.59 1.46 0.49
CA VAL A 40 -5.58 1.22 -0.96
C VAL A 40 -5.85 -0.24 -1.29
N GLY A 41 -5.16 -1.18 -0.64
CA GLY A 41 -5.32 -2.61 -0.88
C GLY A 41 -6.73 -3.09 -0.57
N GLN A 42 -7.27 -2.68 0.58
CA GLN A 42 -8.65 -3.01 0.98
C GLN A 42 -9.68 -2.35 0.06
N ALA A 43 -9.50 -1.10 -0.36
CA ALA A 43 -10.40 -0.44 -1.31
C ALA A 43 -10.41 -1.13 -2.68
N LEU A 44 -9.25 -1.58 -3.18
CA LEU A 44 -9.16 -2.34 -4.41
C LEU A 44 -9.84 -3.71 -4.30
N TYR A 45 -9.69 -4.40 -3.16
CA TYR A 45 -10.41 -5.63 -2.88
C TYR A 45 -11.93 -5.39 -2.95
N ALA A 46 -12.44 -4.40 -2.19
CA ALA A 46 -13.86 -4.05 -2.19
C ALA A 46 -14.38 -3.74 -3.61
N ALA A 47 -13.63 -2.96 -4.39
CA ALA A 47 -14.00 -2.65 -5.77
C ALA A 47 -14.03 -3.91 -6.64
N LYS A 48 -13.01 -4.77 -6.55
CA LYS A 48 -12.89 -5.99 -7.37
C LYS A 48 -14.03 -6.98 -7.10
N GLU A 49 -14.48 -7.12 -5.86
CA GLU A 49 -15.60 -7.99 -5.49
C GLU A 49 -16.94 -7.58 -6.14
N THR A 50 -17.05 -6.34 -6.64
CA THR A 50 -18.27 -5.83 -7.31
C THR A 50 -18.18 -5.84 -8.85
N VAL A 51 -17.13 -6.46 -9.40
CA VAL A 51 -16.83 -6.45 -10.84
C VAL A 51 -16.77 -7.91 -11.33
N PRO A 52 -17.22 -8.22 -12.57
CA PRO A 52 -17.08 -9.56 -13.13
C PRO A 52 -15.66 -10.12 -12.98
N GLU A 53 -15.56 -11.42 -12.67
CA GLU A 53 -14.30 -12.09 -12.35
C GLU A 53 -13.23 -11.87 -13.42
N ALA A 54 -13.62 -11.93 -14.70
CA ALA A 54 -12.74 -11.77 -15.85
C ALA A 54 -12.16 -10.34 -16.03
N ARG A 55 -12.66 -9.32 -15.33
CA ARG A 55 -12.13 -7.94 -15.45
C ARG A 55 -11.11 -7.66 -14.35
N LEU A 56 -9.90 -7.28 -14.76
CA LEU A 56 -8.79 -6.93 -13.88
C LEU A 56 -8.67 -5.41 -13.75
N VAL A 57 -8.22 -4.93 -12.60
CA VAL A 57 -7.93 -3.50 -12.42
C VAL A 57 -6.73 -3.12 -13.29
N HIS A 58 -6.83 -2.01 -14.02
CA HIS A 58 -5.73 -1.48 -14.83
C HIS A 58 -5.34 -0.06 -14.44
N SER A 59 -6.21 0.66 -13.73
CA SER A 59 -5.89 1.95 -13.14
C SER A 59 -6.79 2.26 -11.96
N PHE A 60 -6.29 3.10 -11.05
CA PHE A 60 -7.10 3.76 -10.04
C PHE A 60 -6.52 5.13 -9.72
N HIS A 61 -7.37 6.01 -9.20
CA HIS A 61 -6.99 7.30 -8.64
C HIS A 61 -7.57 7.42 -7.25
N SER A 62 -6.85 8.04 -6.33
CA SER A 62 -7.32 8.14 -4.96
C SER A 62 -6.85 9.39 -4.24
N TYR A 63 -7.65 9.80 -3.26
CA TYR A 63 -7.35 10.93 -2.37
C TYR A 63 -7.51 10.51 -0.91
N PHE A 64 -6.50 10.79 -0.09
CA PHE A 64 -6.57 10.70 1.37
C PHE A 64 -7.09 12.03 1.92
N LEU A 65 -8.20 11.99 2.63
CA LEU A 65 -8.86 13.18 3.16
C LEU A 65 -8.56 13.39 4.65
N ARG A 66 -8.41 12.31 5.40
CA ARG A 66 -8.25 12.33 6.86
C ARG A 66 -7.35 11.17 7.31
N PRO A 67 -6.62 11.32 8.42
CA PRO A 67 -5.91 10.21 9.02
C PRO A 67 -6.91 9.17 9.53
N GLY A 68 -6.67 7.89 9.19
CA GLY A 68 -7.44 6.78 9.74
C GLY A 68 -7.00 6.43 11.16
N ASP A 69 -7.92 5.91 11.95
CA ASP A 69 -7.71 5.39 13.31
C ASP A 69 -7.45 3.87 13.23
N SER A 70 -6.22 3.44 13.56
CA SER A 70 -5.81 2.02 13.47
C SER A 70 -6.48 1.12 14.49
N GLN A 71 -7.14 1.68 15.51
CA GLN A 71 -7.88 0.92 16.51
C GLN A 71 -9.32 0.63 16.10
N LYS A 72 -9.74 1.10 14.92
CA LYS A 72 -11.12 0.97 14.44
C LYS A 72 -11.16 0.32 13.05
N PRO A 73 -12.21 -0.46 12.75
CA PRO A 73 -12.42 -0.96 11.40
C PRO A 73 -12.73 0.20 10.44
N ILE A 74 -12.62 -0.07 9.15
CA ILE A 74 -12.94 0.84 8.05
C ILE A 74 -14.09 0.23 7.26
N ILE A 75 -15.10 1.04 6.96
CA ILE A 75 -16.19 0.64 6.05
C ILE A 75 -15.83 1.09 4.64
N TYR A 76 -15.95 0.19 3.67
CA TYR A 76 -15.74 0.45 2.26
C TYR A 76 -17.08 0.35 1.54
N ASP A 77 -17.58 1.49 1.09
CA ASP A 77 -18.82 1.62 0.34
C ASP A 77 -18.50 1.81 -1.15
N VAL A 78 -18.98 0.90 -1.99
CA VAL A 78 -18.64 0.77 -3.40
C VAL A 78 -19.84 1.18 -4.27
N GLU A 79 -19.65 2.25 -5.02
CA GLU A 79 -20.58 2.77 -6.00
C GLU A 79 -20.23 2.25 -7.40
N VAL A 80 -21.20 1.67 -8.09
CA VAL A 80 -21.09 1.28 -9.51
C VAL A 80 -21.27 2.52 -10.38
N LEU A 81 -20.17 3.04 -10.93
CA LEU A 81 -20.23 4.20 -11.82
C LEU A 81 -20.64 3.82 -13.25
N ARG A 82 -20.15 2.67 -13.74
CA ARG A 82 -20.40 2.21 -15.11
C ARG A 82 -20.08 0.72 -15.25
N ASP A 83 -20.91 0.01 -16.01
CA ASP A 83 -20.58 -1.27 -16.62
C ASP A 83 -20.84 -1.19 -18.13
N GLY A 84 -19.77 -1.03 -18.90
CA GLY A 84 -19.81 -1.07 -20.37
C GLY A 84 -19.39 -2.43 -20.91
N ASN A 85 -19.28 -2.55 -22.23
CA ASN A 85 -18.84 -3.78 -22.89
C ASN A 85 -17.40 -4.16 -22.50
N SER A 86 -16.48 -3.19 -22.56
CA SER A 86 -15.06 -3.43 -22.28
C SER A 86 -14.64 -3.06 -20.86
N PHE A 87 -15.27 -2.05 -20.26
CA PHE A 87 -14.81 -1.44 -19.00
C PHE A 87 -15.88 -1.45 -17.89
N SER A 88 -15.44 -1.65 -16.66
CA SER A 88 -16.18 -1.35 -15.42
C SER A 88 -15.49 -0.22 -14.66
N ALA A 89 -16.27 0.72 -14.13
CA ALA A 89 -15.77 1.75 -13.23
C ALA A 89 -16.46 1.65 -11.88
N ARG A 90 -15.68 1.76 -10.81
CA ARG A 90 -16.16 1.73 -9.41
C ARG A 90 -15.60 2.93 -8.66
N ARG A 91 -16.39 3.49 -7.76
CA ARG A 91 -15.93 4.46 -6.77
C ARG A 91 -16.06 3.84 -5.39
N VAL A 92 -15.02 3.97 -4.58
CA VAL A 92 -14.97 3.43 -3.22
C VAL A 92 -14.80 4.57 -2.23
N ALA A 93 -15.68 4.64 -1.24
CA ALA A 93 -15.55 5.50 -0.08
C ALA A 93 -15.07 4.67 1.12
N ALA A 94 -13.91 5.01 1.67
CA ALA A 94 -13.47 4.45 2.94
C ALA A 94 -13.92 5.37 4.07
N ILE A 95 -14.65 4.83 5.04
CA ILE A 95 -15.40 5.59 6.05
C ILE A 95 -15.01 5.10 7.44
N GLN A 96 -14.71 6.06 8.32
CA GLN A 96 -14.56 5.82 9.76
C GLN A 96 -15.30 6.89 10.57
N ASN A 97 -15.93 6.50 11.67
CA ASN A 97 -16.71 7.39 12.53
C ASN A 97 -17.75 8.22 11.72
N GLY A 98 -18.36 7.62 10.71
CA GLY A 98 -19.34 8.26 9.81
C GLY A 98 -18.77 9.33 8.87
N LYS A 99 -17.43 9.42 8.72
CA LYS A 99 -16.77 10.41 7.87
C LYS A 99 -15.88 9.72 6.83
N PRO A 100 -15.88 10.16 5.56
CA PRO A 100 -14.97 9.62 4.56
C PRO A 100 -13.53 10.02 4.92
N ILE A 101 -12.65 9.02 5.01
CA ILE A 101 -11.21 9.22 5.22
C ILE A 101 -10.43 9.13 3.91
N PHE A 102 -11.00 8.46 2.90
CA PHE A 102 -10.36 8.22 1.62
C PHE A 102 -11.40 7.95 0.53
N TYR A 103 -11.09 8.36 -0.70
CA TYR A 103 -11.84 7.96 -1.90
C TYR A 103 -10.90 7.32 -2.92
N MET A 104 -11.41 6.33 -3.63
CA MET A 104 -10.79 5.76 -4.82
C MET A 104 -11.80 5.71 -5.97
N THR A 105 -11.35 5.98 -7.18
CA THR A 105 -12.06 5.56 -8.41
C THR A 105 -11.16 4.60 -9.16
N ALA A 106 -11.66 3.39 -9.43
CA ALA A 106 -10.92 2.32 -10.08
C ALA A 106 -11.59 1.90 -11.40
N SER A 107 -10.78 1.57 -12.39
CA SER A 107 -11.21 1.10 -13.71
C SER A 107 -10.70 -0.32 -13.96
N PHE A 108 -11.58 -1.14 -14.52
CA PHE A 108 -11.35 -2.56 -14.76
C PHE A 108 -11.66 -2.93 -16.20
N GLN A 109 -10.88 -3.84 -16.77
CA GLN A 109 -11.00 -4.31 -18.14
C GLN A 109 -10.70 -5.81 -18.21
N ALA A 110 -11.36 -6.53 -19.11
CA ALA A 110 -10.96 -7.91 -19.43
C ALA A 110 -9.63 -7.92 -20.20
N PRO A 111 -8.80 -8.96 -20.06
CA PRO A 111 -7.60 -9.12 -20.88
C PRO A 111 -7.94 -9.11 -22.38
N GLU A 112 -7.17 -8.36 -23.16
CA GLU A 112 -7.35 -8.22 -24.60
C GLU A 112 -5.97 -8.03 -25.27
N PRO A 113 -5.70 -8.66 -26.43
CA PRO A 113 -4.47 -8.40 -27.17
C PRO A 113 -4.43 -6.96 -27.70
N GLY A 114 -3.24 -6.38 -27.76
CA GLY A 114 -3.04 -5.01 -28.24
C GLY A 114 -1.60 -4.72 -28.62
N PHE A 115 -1.28 -3.44 -28.80
CA PHE A 115 0.10 -3.03 -29.00
C PHE A 115 0.91 -3.17 -27.71
N GLU A 116 2.10 -3.76 -27.83
CA GLU A 116 3.00 -3.94 -26.70
C GLU A 116 4.26 -3.07 -26.87
N HIS A 117 4.49 -2.18 -25.92
CA HIS A 117 5.74 -1.46 -25.78
C HIS A 117 5.94 -1.07 -24.31
N GLN A 118 7.18 -1.06 -23.85
CA GLN A 118 7.54 -0.54 -22.53
C GLN A 118 8.92 0.12 -22.59
N LYS A 119 9.20 1.00 -21.64
CA LYS A 119 10.55 1.52 -21.45
C LYS A 119 11.48 0.38 -21.03
N THR A 120 12.70 0.34 -21.57
CA THR A 120 13.74 -0.58 -21.10
C THR A 120 14.01 -0.35 -19.61
N MET A 121 14.00 -1.42 -18.82
CA MET A 121 14.35 -1.38 -17.41
C MET A 121 15.77 -0.81 -17.23
N PRO A 122 16.00 0.13 -16.29
CA PRO A 122 17.35 0.63 -16.03
C PRO A 122 18.26 -0.48 -15.48
N THR A 123 19.55 -0.39 -15.73
CA THR A 123 20.54 -1.28 -15.11
C THR A 123 20.57 -1.03 -13.61
N ALA A 124 20.38 -2.08 -12.82
CA ALA A 124 20.44 -2.05 -11.36
C ALA A 124 21.16 -3.29 -10.83
N VAL A 125 21.72 -3.21 -9.62
CA VAL A 125 22.30 -4.36 -8.93
C VAL A 125 21.17 -5.33 -8.56
N GLY A 126 21.40 -6.63 -8.72
CA GLY A 126 20.46 -7.67 -8.32
C GLY A 126 20.23 -7.69 -6.80
N PRO A 127 19.07 -8.18 -6.34
CA PRO A 127 18.71 -8.16 -4.93
C PRO A 127 19.61 -9.05 -4.06
N GLU A 128 20.37 -9.99 -4.63
CA GLU A 128 21.25 -10.91 -3.89
C GLU A 128 22.44 -10.20 -3.24
N GLY A 129 22.83 -9.04 -3.76
CA GLY A 129 23.94 -8.23 -3.24
C GLY A 129 23.52 -7.10 -2.30
N LEU A 130 22.22 -6.98 -1.98
CA LEU A 130 21.67 -5.88 -1.19
C LEU A 130 21.21 -6.40 0.18
N PRO A 131 21.54 -5.68 1.28
CA PRO A 131 21.01 -6.04 2.58
C PRO A 131 19.51 -5.76 2.64
N SER A 132 18.76 -6.65 3.28
CA SER A 132 17.35 -6.45 3.60
C SER A 132 17.16 -5.37 4.67
N GLU A 133 15.99 -4.73 4.68
CA GLU A 133 15.61 -3.80 5.75
C GLU A 133 15.73 -4.43 7.14
N THR A 134 15.45 -5.73 7.27
CA THR A 134 15.59 -6.46 8.52
C THR A 134 17.05 -6.59 8.96
N GLU A 135 17.96 -6.93 8.04
CA GLU A 135 19.41 -6.99 8.32
C GLU A 135 19.96 -5.60 8.65
N ILE A 136 19.52 -4.57 7.93
CA ILE A 136 19.87 -3.18 8.20
C ILE A 136 19.38 -2.79 9.61
N ALA A 137 18.13 -3.07 9.95
CA ALA A 137 17.55 -2.78 11.25
C ALA A 137 18.30 -3.51 12.39
N GLN A 138 18.70 -4.77 12.18
CA GLN A 138 19.54 -5.52 13.12
C GLN A 138 20.90 -4.86 13.33
N SER A 139 21.55 -4.40 12.26
CA SER A 139 22.85 -3.70 12.36
C SER A 139 22.75 -2.39 13.16
N LEU A 140 21.62 -1.68 13.05
CA LEU A 140 21.36 -0.41 13.74
C LEU A 140 20.68 -0.58 15.11
N ALA A 141 20.35 -1.82 15.51
CA ALA A 141 19.56 -2.09 16.70
C ALA A 141 20.21 -1.62 18.02
N HIS A 142 21.51 -1.37 18.03
CA HIS A 142 22.25 -0.83 19.17
C HIS A 142 22.08 0.68 19.34
N LEU A 143 21.66 1.39 18.30
CA LEU A 143 21.42 2.85 18.31
C LEU A 143 19.96 3.21 18.60
N LEU A 144 19.05 2.23 18.56
CA LEU A 144 17.62 2.46 18.70
C LEU A 144 17.17 2.46 20.17
N PRO A 145 16.32 3.41 20.58
CA PRO A 145 15.61 3.35 21.86
C PRO A 145 14.81 2.05 22.02
N PRO A 146 14.65 1.52 23.25
CA PRO A 146 13.98 0.24 23.50
C PRO A 146 12.59 0.12 22.86
N ILE A 147 11.81 1.20 22.89
CA ILE A 147 10.44 1.28 22.34
C ILE A 147 10.42 1.08 20.81
N LEU A 148 11.48 1.52 20.11
CA LEU A 148 11.57 1.38 18.65
C LEU A 148 12.19 0.05 18.25
N LYS A 149 13.06 -0.51 19.08
CA LYS A 149 13.79 -1.75 18.78
C LYS A 149 12.88 -2.93 18.45
N GLU A 150 11.82 -3.16 19.22
CA GLU A 150 10.86 -4.23 18.94
C GLU A 150 10.10 -4.04 17.62
N LYS A 151 9.74 -2.80 17.28
CA LYS A 151 9.02 -2.47 16.03
C LYS A 151 9.91 -2.51 14.79
N PHE A 152 11.20 -2.23 14.92
CA PHE A 152 12.14 -2.28 13.80
C PHE A 152 12.63 -3.69 13.51
N LEU A 153 12.62 -4.58 14.51
CA LEU A 153 13.06 -5.98 14.37
C LEU A 153 11.90 -6.95 14.10
N CYS A 154 10.66 -6.45 14.00
CA CYS A 154 9.52 -7.30 13.71
C CYS A 154 9.62 -7.91 12.31
N ASP A 155 9.13 -9.14 12.17
CA ASP A 155 9.03 -9.80 10.88
C ASP A 155 8.09 -9.02 9.95
N ARG A 156 8.46 -8.90 8.66
CA ARG A 156 7.71 -8.14 7.66
C ARG A 156 7.06 -9.09 6.66
N PRO A 157 5.82 -8.81 6.19
CA PRO A 157 5.17 -9.67 5.21
C PRO A 157 5.84 -9.63 3.84
N LEU A 158 6.58 -8.56 3.55
CA LEU A 158 7.34 -8.35 2.33
C LEU A 158 8.80 -8.07 2.70
N GLU A 159 9.71 -8.76 2.03
CA GLU A 159 11.13 -8.44 2.11
C GLU A 159 11.44 -7.25 1.21
N ILE A 160 12.04 -6.21 1.78
CA ILE A 160 12.47 -5.02 1.06
C ILE A 160 14.00 -4.95 1.13
N ARG A 161 14.64 -4.78 -0.02
CA ARG A 161 16.10 -4.62 -0.16
C ARG A 161 16.38 -3.28 -0.85
N PRO A 162 16.64 -2.21 -0.09
CA PRO A 162 16.87 -0.90 -0.68
C PRO A 162 18.20 -0.87 -1.44
N VAL A 163 18.18 -0.34 -2.67
CA VAL A 163 19.41 -0.10 -3.46
C VAL A 163 20.23 1.02 -2.82
N GLU A 164 19.54 2.07 -2.36
CA GLU A 164 20.11 3.19 -1.62
C GLU A 164 19.45 3.24 -0.25
N PHE A 165 20.24 3.14 0.82
CA PHE A 165 19.78 3.33 2.19
C PHE A 165 20.37 4.64 2.73
N ASP A 166 19.52 5.66 2.85
CA ASP A 166 19.93 6.90 3.49
C ASP A 166 19.93 6.70 5.01
N ARG A 167 21.07 6.91 5.67
CA ARG A 167 21.26 6.69 7.11
C ARG A 167 20.65 7.86 7.87
N PRO A 168 19.41 7.78 8.38
CA PRO A 168 18.69 8.97 8.85
C PRO A 168 19.28 9.54 10.14
N LEU A 169 20.05 8.71 10.86
CA LEU A 169 20.68 9.03 12.14
C LEU A 169 22.08 9.64 11.97
N GLU A 170 22.65 9.58 10.76
CA GLU A 170 23.88 10.28 10.43
C GLU A 170 23.53 11.64 9.83
N ILE A 171 23.73 12.70 10.61
CA ILE A 171 23.62 14.08 10.09
C ILE A 171 24.75 14.25 9.06
N ARG A 172 24.42 14.16 7.77
CA ARG A 172 25.35 14.56 6.72
C ARG A 172 25.43 16.09 6.72
N PRO A 173 26.63 16.70 6.80
CA PRO A 173 26.73 18.13 6.56
C PRO A 173 26.24 18.39 5.12
N VAL A 174 25.28 19.30 4.98
CA VAL A 174 24.82 19.76 3.66
C VAL A 174 26.01 20.46 3.00
N VAL A 175 26.72 19.75 2.13
CA VAL A 175 27.72 20.37 1.26
C VAL A 175 26.93 21.14 0.20
N LEU A 176 26.85 22.46 0.38
CA LEU A 176 26.38 23.37 -0.67
C LEU A 176 27.40 23.35 -1.82
N SER A 177 27.32 22.35 -2.70
CA SER A 177 28.07 22.35 -3.94
C SER A 177 27.44 23.38 -4.90
N ASN A 178 28.11 24.51 -5.02
CA ASN A 178 28.02 25.55 -6.06
C ASN A 178 26.86 25.41 -7.06
N PHE A 179 25.69 25.93 -6.68
CA PHE A 179 24.72 26.41 -7.66
C PHE A 179 25.34 27.59 -8.42
N THR A 180 26.00 27.30 -9.53
CA THR A 180 26.29 28.32 -10.55
C THR A 180 25.04 28.44 -11.40
N ILE A 181 24.21 29.44 -11.11
CA ILE A 181 23.16 29.87 -12.02
C ILE A 181 23.88 30.45 -13.25
N ARG A 182 23.66 29.84 -14.42
CA ARG A 182 23.85 30.50 -15.71
C ARG A 182 22.49 30.91 -16.25
#